data_AF-Q032U5-F1
#
_entry.id   AF-Q032U5-F1
#
_cell.length_a   1.000
_cell.length_b   1.000
_cell.length_c   1.000
_cell.angle_alpha   90.00
_cell.angle_beta   90.00
_cell.angle_gamma   90.00
#
_symmetry.space_group_name_H-M   'P 1'
#
loop_
_entity.id
_entity.type
_entity.pdbx_description
1 polymer ?
#
loop_
_entity_poly.entity_id
_entity_poly.type
_entity_poly.pdbx_seq_one_letter_code
_entity_poly.pdbx_strand_id
1 'polypeptide(L)'
;MENIFYLRLKALTHESGKSFNQIERELGYTRNALANYKNGGVPSGIRLMELANYFKVLPDYLIGKVPFENVESIENTFVSLTNKQKIEMYLLCQKWILSRIKED
;
A
#
# COMPACT_ATOMS: atom_id res chain seq x y z
N MET A 1 10.31 -22.00 -7.53
CA MET A 1 10.08 -21.14 -6.35
C MET A 1 9.04 -20.11 -6.75
N GLU A 2 7.96 -19.97 -6.01
CA GLU A 2 6.88 -19.05 -6.37
C GLU A 2 7.36 -17.60 -6.20
N ASN A 3 7.06 -16.73 -7.16
CA ASN A 3 7.54 -15.35 -7.20
C ASN A 3 6.99 -14.55 -6.01
N ILE A 4 7.86 -14.06 -5.11
CA ILE A 4 7.47 -13.32 -3.90
C ILE A 4 6.62 -12.08 -4.23
N PHE A 5 6.91 -11.41 -5.34
CA PHE A 5 6.13 -10.27 -5.80
C PHE A 5 4.70 -10.68 -6.15
N TYR A 6 4.55 -11.78 -6.89
CA TYR A 6 3.23 -12.29 -7.25
C TYR A 6 2.44 -12.78 -6.03
N LEU A 7 3.11 -13.43 -5.08
CA LEU A 7 2.49 -13.86 -3.82
C LEU A 7 1.90 -12.67 -3.04
N ARG A 8 2.70 -11.60 -2.85
CA ARG A 8 2.27 -10.40 -2.12
C ARG A 8 1.20 -9.62 -2.88
N LEU A 9 1.33 -9.51 -4.21
CA LEU A 9 0.30 -8.90 -5.06
C LEU A 9 -1.05 -9.64 -4.95
N LYS A 10 -1.02 -10.97 -4.92
CA LYS A 10 -2.22 -11.80 -4.75
C LYS A 10 -2.84 -11.62 -3.36
N ALA A 11 -2.03 -11.56 -2.31
CA ALA A 11 -2.51 -11.30 -0.95
C ALA A 11 -3.21 -9.94 -0.83
N LEU A 12 -2.56 -8.86 -1.30
CA LEU A 12 -3.13 -7.51 -1.28
C LEU A 12 -4.41 -7.40 -2.12
N THR A 13 -4.46 -8.10 -3.24
CA THR A 13 -5.68 -8.16 -4.06
C THR A 13 -6.82 -8.82 -3.30
N HIS A 14 -6.56 -9.94 -2.63
CA HIS A 14 -7.55 -10.61 -1.79
C HIS A 14 -8.03 -9.73 -0.63
N GLU A 15 -7.11 -9.08 0.09
CA GLU A 15 -7.42 -8.15 1.18
C GLU A 15 -8.24 -6.94 0.73
N SER A 16 -8.00 -6.46 -0.50
CA SER A 16 -8.77 -5.34 -1.06
C SER A 16 -10.22 -5.70 -1.45
N GLY A 17 -10.58 -7.00 -1.46
CA GLY A 17 -11.90 -7.47 -1.91
C GLY A 17 -12.15 -7.32 -3.42
N LYS A 18 -11.11 -7.01 -4.21
CA LYS A 18 -11.20 -6.77 -5.65
C LYS A 18 -10.57 -7.91 -6.44
N SER A 19 -11.00 -8.08 -7.69
CA SER A 19 -10.33 -8.98 -8.64
C SER A 19 -9.15 -8.28 -9.32
N PHE A 20 -8.17 -9.03 -9.83
CA PHE A 20 -7.10 -8.47 -10.66
C PHE A 20 -7.65 -7.65 -11.83
N ASN A 21 -8.67 -8.15 -12.54
CA ASN A 21 -9.28 -7.43 -13.66
C ASN A 21 -9.88 -6.07 -13.24
N GLN A 22 -10.41 -5.98 -12.02
CA GLN A 22 -10.92 -4.72 -11.49
C GLN A 22 -9.76 -3.74 -11.21
N ILE A 23 -8.70 -4.21 -10.55
CA ILE A 23 -7.52 -3.39 -10.27
C ILE A 23 -6.85 -2.93 -11.56
N GLU A 24 -6.73 -3.81 -12.55
CA GLU A 24 -6.20 -3.48 -13.89
C GLU A 24 -7.01 -2.35 -14.54
N ARG A 25 -8.35 -2.40 -14.47
CA ARG A 25 -9.20 -1.32 -14.98
C ARG A 25 -9.00 -0.01 -14.23
N GLU A 26 -8.92 -0.06 -12.90
CA GLU A 26 -8.72 1.13 -12.06
C GLU A 26 -7.34 1.78 -12.29
N LEU A 27 -6.33 0.99 -12.63
CA LEU A 27 -4.98 1.46 -12.96
C LEU A 27 -4.74 1.72 -14.46
N GLY A 28 -5.74 1.48 -15.31
CA GLY A 28 -5.59 1.63 -16.77
C GLY A 28 -4.65 0.60 -17.42
N TYR A 29 -4.44 -0.55 -16.78
CA TYR A 29 -3.65 -1.65 -17.33
C TYR A 29 -4.44 -2.48 -18.33
N THR A 30 -3.71 -3.11 -19.26
CA THR A 30 -4.27 -4.13 -20.15
C THR A 30 -4.74 -5.34 -19.36
N ARG A 31 -5.79 -5.99 -19.83
CA ARG A 31 -6.33 -7.22 -19.21
C ARG A 31 -5.24 -8.29 -19.02
N ASN A 32 -5.26 -8.97 -17.88
CA ASN A 32 -4.30 -10.00 -17.45
C ASN A 32 -2.87 -9.49 -17.21
N ALA A 33 -2.65 -8.18 -17.22
CA ALA A 33 -1.37 -7.56 -16.88
C ALA A 33 -0.77 -8.04 -15.55
N LEU A 34 -1.62 -8.24 -14.53
CA LEU A 34 -1.20 -8.68 -13.19
C LEU A 34 -1.01 -10.19 -13.12
N ALA A 35 -1.88 -10.96 -13.81
CA ALA A 35 -1.79 -12.41 -13.86
C ALA A 35 -0.47 -12.91 -14.48
N ASN A 36 0.10 -12.14 -15.43
CA ASN A 36 1.37 -12.47 -16.08
C ASN A 36 2.56 -12.58 -15.11
N TYR A 37 2.47 -11.95 -13.94
CA TYR A 37 3.53 -12.04 -12.93
C TYR A 37 3.64 -13.42 -12.26
N LYS A 38 2.61 -14.28 -12.39
CA LYS A 38 2.59 -15.64 -11.86
C LYS A 38 3.79 -16.47 -12.31
N ASN A 39 4.23 -16.27 -13.55
CA ASN A 39 5.29 -17.07 -14.18
C ASN A 39 6.68 -16.42 -14.02
N GLY A 40 6.89 -15.58 -13.01
CA GLY A 40 8.21 -15.00 -12.70
C GLY A 40 8.52 -13.67 -13.39
N GLY A 41 7.51 -12.99 -13.94
CA GLY A 41 7.70 -11.63 -14.46
C GLY A 41 8.14 -10.65 -13.36
N VAL A 42 8.99 -9.69 -13.72
CA VAL A 42 9.41 -8.59 -12.85
C VAL A 42 8.70 -7.31 -13.28
N PRO A 43 8.05 -6.55 -12.38
CA PRO A 43 7.45 -5.27 -12.75
C PRO A 43 8.52 -4.26 -13.14
N SER A 44 8.17 -3.32 -14.04
CA SER A 44 8.98 -2.11 -14.21
C SER A 44 8.95 -1.28 -12.92
N GLY A 45 9.93 -0.38 -12.76
CA GLY A 45 9.95 0.54 -11.61
C GLY A 45 8.67 1.37 -11.51
N ILE A 46 8.13 1.85 -12.64
CA ILE A 46 6.86 2.59 -12.69
C ILE A 46 5.71 1.72 -12.17
N ARG A 47 5.55 0.49 -12.70
CA ARG A 47 4.49 -0.42 -12.24
C ARG A 47 4.60 -0.75 -10.77
N LEU A 48 5.82 -0.93 -10.27
CA LEU A 48 6.06 -1.19 -8.86
C LEU A 48 5.55 -0.02 -7.99
N MET A 49 5.86 1.22 -8.39
CA MET A 49 5.42 2.42 -7.68
C MET A 49 3.90 2.61 -7.75
N GLU A 50 3.30 2.37 -8.93
CA GLU A 50 1.84 2.47 -9.13
C GLU A 50 1.09 1.47 -8.23
N LEU A 51 1.53 0.21 -8.21
CA LEU A 51 0.94 -0.83 -7.36
C LEU A 51 1.16 -0.55 -5.88
N ALA A 52 2.36 -0.10 -5.49
CA ALA A 52 2.65 0.30 -4.12
C ALA A 52 1.72 1.42 -3.64
N ASN A 53 1.54 2.46 -4.46
CA ASN A 53 0.64 3.57 -4.15
C ASN A 53 -0.84 3.14 -4.15
N TYR A 54 -1.25 2.24 -5.03
CA TYR A 54 -2.62 1.73 -5.08
C TYR A 54 -2.97 0.95 -3.81
N PHE A 55 -2.10 0.05 -3.37
CA PHE A 55 -2.30 -0.76 -2.17
C PHE A 55 -1.84 -0.09 -0.87
N LYS A 56 -1.28 1.12 -0.94
CA LYS A 56 -0.74 1.85 0.22
C LYS A 56 0.32 1.08 1.00
N VAL A 57 1.20 0.39 0.26
CA VAL A 57 2.34 -0.36 0.81
C VAL A 57 3.66 0.20 0.28
N LEU A 58 4.78 -0.19 0.89
CA LEU A 58 6.10 0.15 0.37
C LEU A 58 6.43 -0.65 -0.90
N PRO A 59 7.09 -0.04 -1.91
CA PRO A 59 7.65 -0.75 -3.06
C PRO A 59 8.53 -1.94 -2.65
N ASP A 60 9.37 -1.73 -1.63
CA ASP A 60 10.26 -2.75 -1.07
C ASP A 60 9.51 -3.92 -0.43
N TYR A 61 8.28 -3.68 0.05
CA TYR A 61 7.40 -4.77 0.48
C TYR A 61 6.97 -5.59 -0.74
N LEU A 62 6.50 -4.98 -1.82
CA LEU A 62 6.07 -5.77 -2.98
C LEU A 62 7.18 -6.69 -3.53
N ILE A 63 8.44 -6.26 -3.53
CA ILE A 63 9.56 -7.07 -4.05
C ILE A 63 10.27 -7.94 -2.99
N GLY A 64 9.75 -8.03 -1.76
CA GLY A 64 10.29 -8.94 -0.75
C GLY A 64 11.55 -8.48 -0.03
N LYS A 65 11.93 -7.19 -0.11
CA LYS A 65 13.09 -6.65 0.61
C LYS A 65 12.80 -6.37 2.09
N VAL A 66 11.55 -6.07 2.43
CA VAL A 66 11.09 -5.94 3.82
C VAL A 66 10.06 -7.03 4.15
N PRO A 67 10.10 -7.67 5.33
CA PRO A 67 9.06 -8.63 5.75
C PRO A 67 7.70 -7.95 5.92
N PHE A 68 6.61 -8.74 5.88
CA PHE A 68 5.25 -8.25 6.16
C PHE A 68 5.10 -7.68 7.57
N GLU A 69 5.90 -8.22 8.52
CA GLU A 69 5.92 -7.79 9.92
C GLU A 69 6.51 -6.39 10.14
N ASN A 70 7.07 -5.74 9.10
CA ASN A 70 7.53 -4.35 9.19
C ASN A 70 6.41 -3.32 8.95
N VAL A 71 5.14 -3.72 9.01
CA VAL A 71 4.11 -2.77 9.45
C VAL A 71 4.31 -2.64 10.95
N GLU A 72 5.25 -1.79 11.39
CA GLU A 72 5.26 -1.34 12.78
C GLU A 72 3.83 -0.96 13.12
N SER A 73 3.30 -1.48 14.24
CA SER A 73 1.96 -1.08 14.66
C SER A 73 1.88 0.45 14.66
N ILE A 74 0.69 1.01 14.39
CA ILE A 74 0.53 2.47 14.35
C ILE A 74 1.07 3.09 15.64
N GLU A 75 0.90 2.39 16.76
CA GLU A 75 1.46 2.74 18.06
C GLU A 75 3.00 2.74 18.05
N ASN A 76 3.66 1.69 17.54
CA ASN A 76 5.12 1.64 17.45
C ASN A 76 5.68 2.73 16.52
N THR A 77 5.04 2.94 15.37
CA THR A 77 5.37 4.02 14.44
C THR A 77 5.22 5.36 15.14
N PHE A 78 4.10 5.58 15.85
CA PHE A 78 3.88 6.82 16.59
C PHE A 78 4.93 7.01 17.67
N VAL A 79 5.30 5.97 18.42
CA VAL A 79 6.32 6.03 19.47
C VAL A 79 7.68 6.42 18.89
N SER A 80 8.06 5.91 17.71
CA SER A 80 9.34 6.17 17.06
C SER A 80 9.49 7.58 16.48
N LEU A 81 8.39 8.33 16.30
CA LEU A 81 8.42 9.71 15.83
C LEU A 81 9.07 10.69 16.83
N THR A 82 9.70 11.72 16.28
CA THR A 82 10.18 12.88 17.06
C THR A 82 9.01 13.66 17.67
N ASN A 83 9.27 14.41 18.75
CA ASN A 83 8.25 15.25 19.38
C ASN A 83 7.63 16.26 18.39
N LYS A 84 8.43 16.80 17.47
CA LYS A 84 7.93 17.72 16.43
C LYS A 84 6.90 17.04 15.53
N GLN A 85 7.21 15.84 15.01
CA GLN A 85 6.30 15.07 14.15
C GLN A 85 5.02 14.67 14.89
N LYS A 86 5.13 14.28 16.17
CA LYS A 86 3.96 13.98 17.02
C LYS A 86 3.04 15.19 17.18
N ILE A 87 3.60 16.39 17.40
CA ILE A 87 2.83 17.64 17.49
C ILE A 87 2.15 17.96 16.15
N GLU A 88 2.85 17.82 15.03
CA GLU A 88 2.27 18.03 13.70
C GLU A 88 1.08 17.10 13.43
N MET A 89 1.20 15.81 13.80
CA MET A 89 0.10 14.85 13.71
C MET A 89 -1.09 15.24 14.61
N TYR A 90 -0.83 15.64 15.86
CA TYR A 90 -1.88 16.11 16.76
C TYR A 90 -2.67 17.29 16.17
N LEU A 91 -1.96 18.29 15.63
CA LEU A 91 -2.57 19.47 15.01
C LEU A 91 -3.42 19.11 13.78
N LEU A 92 -2.96 18.15 12.96
CA LEU A 92 -3.74 17.64 11.82
C LEU A 92 -5.05 16.98 12.28
N CYS A 93 -4.98 16.11 13.29
CA CYS A 93 -6.16 15.46 13.85
C CYS A 93 -7.14 16.49 14.41
N GLN A 94 -6.66 17.46 15.19
CA GLN A 94 -7.48 18.52 15.76
C GLN A 94 -8.17 19.35 14.65
N LYS A 95 -7.43 19.73 13.61
CA LYS A 95 -7.97 20.48 12.46
C LYS A 95 -9.09 19.71 11.76
N TRP A 96 -8.91 18.41 11.55
CA TRP A 96 -9.91 17.55 10.93
C TRP A 96 -11.18 17.44 11.80
N ILE A 97 -11.04 17.20 13.11
CA ILE A 97 -12.19 17.14 14.04
C ILE A 97 -12.96 18.47 14.03
N LEU A 98 -12.25 19.59 14.14
CA LEU A 98 -12.86 20.92 14.14
C LEU A 98 -13.57 21.26 12.83
N SER A 99 -13.11 20.72 11.69
CA SER A 99 -13.86 20.87 10.42
C SER A 99 -15.19 20.11 10.43
N ARG A 100 -15.28 18.99 11.15
CA ARG A 100 -16.52 18.20 11.25
C ARG A 100 -17.55 18.81 12.19
N ILE A 101 -17.10 19.40 13.29
CA ILE A 101 -18.00 20.07 14.26
C ILE A 101 -18.69 21.31 13.65
N LYS A 102 -18.13 21.91 12.59
CA LYS A 102 -18.72 23.06 11.91
C LYS A 102 -19.72 22.69 10.80
N GLU A 103 -19.86 21.40 10.49
CA GLU A 103 -20.78 20.88 9.46
C GLU A 103 -22.14 20.45 10.04
N ASP A 104 -22.29 20.38 11.37
CA ASP A 104 -23.53 20.16 12.12
C ASP A 104 -24.07 21.48 12.73
#